data_AF-A0A0L0ES27-F1
#
_entry.id   AF-A0A0L0ES27-F1
#
_cell.length_a   1.000
_cell.length_b   1.000
_cell.length_c   1.000
_cell.angle_alpha   90.00
_cell.angle_beta   90.00
_cell.angle_gamma   90.00
#
_symmetry.space_group_name_H-M   'P 1'
#
loop_
_entity.id
_entity.type
_entity.pdbx_description
1 polymer ?
#
loop_
_entity_poly.entity_id
_entity_poly.type
_entity_poly.pdbx_seq_one_letter_code
_entity_poly.pdbx_strand_id
1 'polypeptide(L)'
;MNQFRALWHQRVVSLVKSCAVVTVLGLAGCSSIIDKHVEYSYVKPDSYPVLKAVGYAPLSSQPGGSDSEKMLMAIKVSKLEAYRELAEQVYGHRLSASTTVQGAVAQNDGLRSQVQGLIRGAKVMKSYAVGDIYTTELELDMKRVYDLYIGEVKPRKVERVTYY
;
A
#
# COMPACT_ATOMS: atom_id res chain seq x y z
N MET A 1 49.39 -63.23 -19.54
CA MET A 1 49.21 -62.06 -18.65
C MET A 1 49.03 -60.72 -19.37
N ASN A 2 49.42 -60.55 -20.66
CA ASN A 2 49.37 -59.24 -21.34
C ASN A 2 48.02 -58.86 -21.98
N GLN A 3 47.20 -59.84 -22.39
CA GLN A 3 45.89 -59.59 -23.03
C GLN A 3 44.84 -58.99 -22.07
N PHE A 4 44.86 -59.40 -20.80
CA PHE A 4 43.96 -58.88 -19.76
C PHE A 4 44.23 -57.41 -19.42
N ARG A 5 45.50 -56.97 -19.42
CA ARG A 5 45.88 -55.58 -19.16
C ARG A 5 45.46 -54.65 -20.32
N ALA A 6 45.53 -55.13 -21.57
CA ALA A 6 45.09 -54.38 -22.75
C ALA A 6 43.57 -54.15 -22.78
N LEU A 7 42.79 -55.19 -22.47
CA LEU A 7 41.33 -55.10 -22.35
C LEU A 7 40.88 -54.20 -21.19
N TRP A 8 41.61 -54.23 -20.07
CA TRP A 8 41.36 -53.33 -18.93
C TRP A 8 41.69 -51.87 -19.28
N HIS A 9 42.82 -51.59 -19.94
CA HIS A 9 43.14 -50.25 -20.44
C HIS A 9 42.12 -49.71 -21.44
N GLN A 10 41.67 -50.53 -22.40
CA GLN A 10 40.65 -50.10 -23.37
C GLN A 10 39.30 -49.80 -22.70
N ARG A 11 38.90 -50.60 -21.70
CA ARG A 11 37.68 -50.36 -20.93
C ARG A 11 37.77 -49.09 -20.07
N VAL A 12 38.91 -48.85 -19.43
CA VAL A 12 39.16 -47.62 -18.64
C VAL A 12 39.17 -46.38 -19.55
N VAL A 13 39.83 -46.44 -20.71
CA VAL A 13 39.86 -45.31 -21.66
C VAL A 13 38.47 -45.02 -22.23
N SER A 14 37.66 -46.05 -22.50
CA SER A 14 36.26 -45.89 -22.94
C SER A 14 35.39 -45.27 -21.84
N LEU A 15 35.53 -45.72 -20.58
CA LEU A 15 34.83 -45.15 -19.42
C LEU A 15 35.19 -43.69 -19.17
N VAL A 16 36.48 -43.32 -19.28
CA VAL A 16 36.95 -41.94 -19.12
C VAL A 16 36.41 -41.03 -20.23
N LYS A 17 36.38 -41.50 -21.49
CA LYS A 17 35.79 -40.75 -22.61
C LYS A 17 34.29 -40.53 -22.43
N SER A 18 33.55 -41.56 -22.02
CA SER A 18 32.11 -41.43 -21.73
C SER A 18 31.84 -40.48 -20.57
N CYS A 19 32.65 -40.53 -19.50
CA CYS A 19 32.54 -39.56 -18.40
C CYS A 19 32.78 -38.13 -18.90
N ALA A 20 33.84 -37.89 -19.67
CA ALA A 20 34.17 -36.56 -20.18
C ALA A 20 33.06 -35.96 -21.08
N VAL A 21 32.40 -36.78 -21.91
CA VAL A 21 31.28 -36.34 -22.76
C VAL A 21 30.07 -35.96 -21.90
N VAL A 22 29.77 -36.73 -20.83
CA VAL A 22 28.68 -36.42 -19.90
C VAL A 22 28.95 -35.12 -19.13
N THR A 23 30.20 -34.86 -18.72
CA THR A 23 30.54 -33.62 -18.01
C THR A 23 30.38 -32.38 -18.89
N VAL A 24 30.73 -32.47 -20.18
CA VAL A 24 30.57 -31.35 -21.13
C VAL A 24 29.10 -31.05 -21.40
N LEU A 25 28.25 -32.08 -21.53
CA LEU A 25 26.81 -31.90 -21.71
C LEU A 25 26.13 -31.34 -20.44
N GLY A 26 26.62 -31.69 -19.25
CA GLY A 26 26.12 -31.16 -17.98
C GLY A 26 26.39 -29.67 -17.76
N LEU A 27 27.48 -29.13 -18.32
CA LEU A 27 27.86 -27.71 -18.17
C LEU A 27 27.10 -26.77 -19.12
N ALA A 28 26.48 -27.27 -20.19
CA ALA A 28 25.70 -26.47 -21.13
C ALA A 28 24.29 -26.10 -20.61
N GLY A 29 23.86 -26.67 -19.48
CA GLY A 29 22.51 -26.48 -18.92
C GLY A 29 22.35 -25.36 -17.89
N CYS A 30 23.42 -24.67 -17.50
CA CYS A 30 23.37 -23.69 -16.39
C CYS A 30 22.94 -22.26 -16.78
N SER A 31 22.68 -21.97 -18.07
CA SER A 31 22.47 -20.60 -18.54
C SER A 31 21.01 -20.22 -18.85
N SER A 32 20.03 -21.11 -18.69
CA SER A 32 18.62 -20.72 -18.82
C SER A 32 18.05 -20.18 -17.50
N ILE A 33 18.69 -19.15 -16.93
CA ILE A 33 18.04 -18.26 -15.97
C ILE A 33 17.45 -17.14 -16.82
N ILE A 34 16.21 -17.33 -17.25
CA ILE A 34 15.40 -16.25 -17.82
C ILE A 34 15.17 -15.24 -16.70
N ASP A 35 15.98 -14.19 -16.70
CA ASP A 35 15.86 -13.11 -15.74
C ASP A 35 14.70 -12.21 -16.19
N LYS A 36 13.54 -12.41 -15.57
CA LYS A 36 12.31 -11.70 -15.90
C LYS A 36 12.42 -10.25 -15.45
N HIS A 37 12.91 -9.37 -16.32
CA HIS A 37 12.87 -7.94 -16.07
C HIS A 37 11.47 -7.40 -16.33
N VAL A 38 10.78 -7.05 -15.24
CA VAL A 38 9.52 -6.34 -15.28
C VAL A 38 9.80 -4.85 -15.11
N GLU A 39 9.66 -4.09 -16.20
CA GLU A 39 9.64 -2.62 -16.15
C GLU A 39 8.29 -2.17 -15.55
N TYR A 40 8.26 -1.09 -14.76
CA TYR A 40 7.05 -0.68 -14.03
C TYR A 40 6.67 0.78 -14.32
N SER A 41 5.42 1.06 -14.74
CA SER A 41 4.92 2.42 -15.06
C SER A 41 3.68 2.84 -14.26
N TYR A 42 3.58 4.15 -13.98
CA TYR A 42 2.58 4.74 -13.10
C TYR A 42 1.38 5.29 -13.88
N VAL A 43 0.14 4.83 -13.59
CA VAL A 43 -1.08 5.42 -14.16
C VAL A 43 -1.64 6.45 -13.17
N LYS A 44 -1.46 7.74 -13.49
CA LYS A 44 -1.97 8.86 -12.71
C LYS A 44 -3.50 8.99 -12.83
N PRO A 45 -4.25 9.20 -11.74
CA PRO A 45 -5.66 9.57 -11.81
C PRO A 45 -5.86 10.88 -12.59
N ASP A 46 -6.95 10.96 -13.36
CA ASP A 46 -7.29 12.16 -14.15
C ASP A 46 -7.60 13.38 -13.27
N SER A 47 -8.13 13.16 -12.05
CA SER A 47 -8.38 14.21 -11.06
C SER A 47 -8.31 13.67 -9.63
N TYR A 48 -8.08 14.57 -8.67
CA TYR A 48 -8.09 14.26 -7.24
C TYR A 48 -9.21 15.04 -6.56
N PRO A 49 -10.15 14.36 -5.87
CA PRO A 49 -11.21 15.05 -5.16
C PRO A 49 -10.67 15.75 -3.90
N VAL A 50 -11.31 16.84 -3.51
CA VAL A 50 -11.09 17.48 -2.20
C VAL A 50 -12.24 17.08 -1.29
N LEU A 51 -11.94 16.41 -0.19
CA LEU A 51 -12.93 15.99 0.79
C LEU A 51 -13.09 17.05 1.86
N LYS A 52 -14.31 17.27 2.34
CA LYS A 52 -14.64 18.23 3.38
C LYS A 52 -15.50 17.57 4.43
N ALA A 53 -15.25 17.88 5.69
CA ALA A 53 -15.99 17.34 6.81
C ALA A 53 -16.23 18.41 7.87
N VAL A 54 -17.34 18.30 8.60
CA VAL A 54 -17.74 19.28 9.61
C VAL A 54 -18.13 18.56 10.89
N GLY A 55 -17.46 18.91 11.98
CA GLY A 55 -17.78 18.37 13.29
C GLY A 55 -18.43 19.42 14.18
N TYR A 56 -19.41 18.96 14.95
CA TYR A 56 -20.22 19.78 15.84
C TYR A 56 -20.11 19.29 17.28
N ALA A 57 -20.07 20.22 18.23
CA ALA A 57 -20.11 19.90 19.65
C ALA A 57 -20.91 20.97 20.42
N PRO A 58 -22.02 20.61 21.07
CA PRO A 58 -22.74 21.55 21.92
C PRO A 58 -21.88 21.91 23.14
N LEU A 59 -21.76 23.19 23.49
CA LEU A 59 -20.94 23.67 24.60
C LEU A 59 -21.56 23.30 25.95
N SER A 60 -22.88 23.53 26.09
CA SER A 60 -23.62 23.29 27.33
C SER A 60 -23.53 21.86 27.84
N SER A 61 -23.47 20.89 26.92
CA SER A 61 -23.40 19.46 27.21
C SER A 61 -21.99 18.96 27.53
N GLN A 62 -20.95 19.80 27.38
CA GLN A 62 -19.58 19.35 27.64
C GLN A 62 -19.27 19.29 29.14
N PRO A 63 -18.47 18.30 29.58
CA PRO A 63 -17.84 18.31 30.89
C PRO A 63 -16.97 19.56 31.10
N GLY A 64 -16.94 20.05 32.34
CA GLY A 64 -16.05 21.13 32.75
C GLY A 64 -16.63 21.92 33.92
N GLY A 65 -15.77 22.34 34.84
CA GLY A 65 -16.15 23.14 36.01
C GLY A 65 -16.37 24.62 35.69
N SER A 66 -15.91 25.09 34.53
CA SER A 66 -16.09 26.46 34.03
C SER A 66 -16.48 26.48 32.56
N ASP A 67 -17.09 27.58 32.10
CA ASP A 67 -17.45 27.77 30.69
C ASP A 67 -16.22 27.69 29.76
N SER A 68 -15.07 28.19 30.21
CA SER A 68 -13.81 28.07 29.48
C SER A 68 -13.37 26.62 29.30
N GLU A 69 -13.55 25.79 30.33
CA GLU A 69 -13.22 24.35 30.26
C GLU A 69 -14.16 23.60 29.32
N LYS A 70 -15.47 23.90 29.40
CA LYS A 70 -16.48 23.37 28.48
C LYS A 70 -16.21 23.77 27.02
N MET A 71 -15.85 25.03 26.78
CA MET A 71 -15.46 25.53 25.47
C MET A 71 -14.24 24.78 24.93
N LEU A 72 -13.19 24.60 25.75
CA LEU A 72 -12.00 23.84 25.34
C LEU A 72 -12.35 22.39 25.00
N MET A 73 -13.29 21.80 25.74
CA MET A 73 -13.77 20.45 25.45
C MET A 73 -14.59 20.41 24.16
N ALA A 74 -15.46 21.38 23.92
CA ALA A 74 -16.25 21.47 22.68
C ALA A 74 -15.36 21.63 21.43
N ILE A 75 -14.27 22.40 21.53
CA ILE A 75 -13.26 22.50 20.48
C ILE A 75 -12.66 21.11 20.16
N LYS A 76 -12.30 20.34 21.18
CA LYS A 76 -11.71 19.01 21.01
C LYS A 76 -12.72 18.02 20.40
N VAL A 77 -13.94 18.00 20.92
CA VAL A 77 -15.00 17.09 20.46
C VAL A 77 -15.42 17.42 19.03
N SER A 78 -15.66 18.69 18.70
CA SER A 78 -16.01 19.09 17.32
C SER A 78 -14.91 18.72 16.33
N LYS A 79 -13.64 18.90 16.69
CA LYS A 79 -12.52 18.47 15.84
C LYS A 79 -12.48 16.95 15.66
N LEU A 80 -12.75 16.18 16.71
CA LEU A 80 -12.79 14.71 16.64
C LEU A 80 -13.92 14.21 15.75
N GLU A 81 -15.12 14.79 15.87
CA GLU A 81 -16.26 14.46 15.01
C GLU A 81 -15.97 14.78 13.54
N ALA A 82 -15.33 15.92 13.25
CA ALA A 82 -14.94 16.27 11.89
C ALA A 82 -13.96 15.24 11.31
N TYR A 83 -13.00 14.74 12.11
CA TYR A 83 -12.10 13.67 11.68
C TYR A 83 -12.82 12.34 11.46
N ARG A 84 -13.84 12.02 12.28
CA ARG A 84 -14.64 10.81 12.13
C ARG A 84 -15.42 10.83 10.82
N GLU A 85 -16.13 11.92 10.54
CA GLU A 85 -16.86 12.08 9.28
C GLU A 85 -15.90 11.99 8.08
N LEU A 86 -14.74 12.65 8.15
CA LEU A 86 -13.73 12.55 7.10
C LEU A 86 -13.20 11.13 6.92
N ALA A 87 -13.02 10.38 8.02
CA ALA A 87 -12.64 8.97 7.98
C ALA A 87 -13.68 8.13 7.23
N GLU A 88 -14.96 8.38 7.49
CA GLU A 88 -16.08 7.69 6.85
C GLU A 88 -16.13 7.99 5.35
N GLN A 89 -15.98 9.26 4.95
CA GLN A 89 -15.91 9.66 3.55
C GLN A 89 -14.73 8.98 2.83
N VAL A 90 -13.54 8.97 3.44
CA VAL A 90 -12.36 8.28 2.89
C VAL A 90 -12.58 6.78 2.76
N TYR A 91 -13.15 6.16 3.80
CA TYR A 91 -13.42 4.72 3.81
C TYR A 91 -14.43 4.34 2.72
N GLY A 92 -15.52 5.09 2.59
CA GLY A 92 -16.51 4.92 1.52
C GLY A 92 -15.91 5.10 0.12
N HIS A 93 -15.07 6.12 -0.06
CA HIS A 93 -14.37 6.35 -1.33
C HIS A 93 -13.46 5.18 -1.71
N ARG A 94 -12.72 4.61 -0.74
CA ARG A 94 -11.84 3.46 -1.00
C ARG A 94 -12.61 2.19 -1.33
N LEU A 95 -13.73 1.91 -0.64
CA LEU A 95 -14.59 0.78 -0.97
C LEU A 95 -15.12 0.87 -2.40
N SER A 96 -15.53 2.06 -2.84
CA SER A 96 -15.96 2.31 -4.22
C SER A 96 -14.84 2.08 -5.25
N ALA A 97 -13.58 2.38 -4.89
CA ALA A 97 -12.44 2.18 -5.78
C ALA A 97 -11.93 0.73 -5.83
N SER A 98 -12.05 -0.03 -4.72
CA SER A 98 -11.54 -1.39 -4.63
C SER A 98 -12.57 -2.48 -4.92
N THR A 99 -13.86 -2.16 -5.02
CA THR A 99 -14.91 -3.18 -5.01
C THR A 99 -15.97 -2.97 -6.10
N THR A 100 -15.98 -3.83 -7.11
CA THR A 100 -17.17 -4.13 -7.91
C THR A 100 -18.02 -5.17 -7.15
N VAL A 101 -18.83 -4.68 -6.20
CA VAL A 101 -20.04 -5.26 -5.56
C VAL A 101 -20.02 -6.67 -4.90
N GLN A 102 -19.08 -7.60 -5.15
CA GLN A 102 -19.25 -9.01 -4.69
C GLN A 102 -18.30 -9.55 -3.59
N GLY A 103 -17.39 -8.76 -3.01
CA GLY A 103 -16.33 -9.34 -2.13
C GLY A 103 -15.82 -8.51 -0.96
N ALA A 104 -16.55 -7.52 -0.43
CA ALA A 104 -16.02 -6.52 0.50
C ALA A 104 -15.73 -6.97 1.95
N VAL A 105 -15.95 -8.24 2.32
CA VAL A 105 -16.11 -8.59 3.75
C VAL A 105 -14.80 -8.93 4.47
N ALA A 106 -13.67 -9.11 3.77
CA ALA A 106 -12.51 -9.82 4.35
C ALA A 106 -11.25 -9.00 4.70
N GLN A 107 -11.24 -7.65 4.64
CA GLN A 107 -10.04 -6.85 4.95
C GLN A 107 -10.35 -5.59 5.79
N ASN A 108 -10.64 -5.76 7.08
CA ASN A 108 -11.08 -4.64 7.93
C ASN A 108 -9.92 -3.99 8.71
N ASP A 109 -9.00 -4.77 9.28
CA ASP A 109 -8.05 -4.26 10.27
C ASP A 109 -6.91 -3.42 9.68
N GLY A 110 -6.32 -3.86 8.57
CA GLY A 110 -5.27 -3.10 7.86
C GLY A 110 -5.81 -1.82 7.20
N LEU A 111 -7.08 -1.84 6.80
CA LEU A 111 -7.76 -0.74 6.13
C LEU A 111 -8.01 0.43 7.11
N ARG A 112 -8.46 0.11 8.33
CA ARG A 112 -8.69 1.07 9.41
C ARG A 112 -7.41 1.81 9.83
N SER A 113 -6.28 1.11 9.91
CA SER A 113 -4.98 1.71 10.26
C SER A 113 -4.48 2.68 9.18
N GLN A 114 -4.66 2.34 7.90
CA GLN A 114 -4.29 3.21 6.77
C GLN A 114 -5.16 4.47 6.70
N VAL A 115 -6.47 4.37 6.98
CA VAL A 115 -7.34 5.54 7.05
C VAL A 115 -6.83 6.49 8.12
N GLN A 116 -6.56 6.01 9.35
CA GLN A 116 -6.04 6.86 10.44
C GLN A 116 -4.73 7.61 10.10
N GLY A 117 -3.84 7.02 9.29
CA GLY A 117 -2.63 7.72 8.82
C GLY A 117 -2.94 8.84 7.82
N LEU A 118 -3.89 8.60 6.92
CA LEU A 118 -4.26 9.49 5.81
C LEU A 118 -4.99 10.76 6.27
N ILE A 119 -5.92 10.61 7.22
CA ILE A 119 -6.71 11.74 7.77
C ILE A 119 -5.86 12.72 8.60
N ARG A 120 -4.68 12.32 9.10
CA ARG A 120 -3.76 13.24 9.80
C ARG A 120 -3.29 14.40 8.91
N GLY A 121 -3.35 14.24 7.59
CA GLY A 121 -3.03 15.29 6.62
C GLY A 121 -4.12 16.34 6.41
N ALA A 122 -5.29 16.22 7.05
CA ALA A 122 -6.39 17.15 6.89
C ALA A 122 -6.08 18.52 7.53
N LYS A 123 -6.45 19.59 6.83
CA LYS A 123 -6.30 20.97 7.29
C LYS A 123 -7.57 21.44 7.98
N VAL A 124 -7.40 22.15 9.11
CA VAL A 124 -8.51 22.87 9.74
C VAL A 124 -8.71 24.16 8.95
N MET A 125 -9.89 24.31 8.34
CA MET A 125 -10.24 25.48 7.56
C MET A 125 -10.84 26.56 8.45
N LYS A 126 -11.76 26.17 9.33
CA LYS A 126 -12.48 27.08 10.25
C LYS A 126 -12.82 26.37 11.54
N SER A 127 -12.90 27.16 12.61
CA SER A 127 -13.23 26.70 13.96
C SER A 127 -13.92 27.84 14.68
N TYR A 128 -15.23 27.73 14.95
CA TYR A 128 -16.04 28.83 15.48
C TYR A 128 -17.27 28.33 16.23
N ALA A 129 -17.76 29.15 17.17
CA ALA A 129 -19.02 28.89 17.87
C ALA A 129 -20.19 29.58 17.15
N VAL A 130 -21.31 28.88 17.05
CA VAL A 130 -22.61 29.39 16.58
C VAL A 130 -23.65 29.06 17.63
N GLY A 131 -24.05 30.06 18.42
CA GLY A 131 -24.92 29.84 19.57
C GLY A 131 -24.27 28.88 20.57
N ASP A 132 -24.98 27.79 20.91
CA ASP A 132 -24.48 26.75 21.82
C ASP A 132 -23.67 25.66 21.11
N ILE A 133 -23.38 25.77 19.80
CA ILE A 133 -22.65 24.72 19.06
C ILE A 133 -21.29 25.24 18.62
N TYR A 134 -20.24 24.51 18.97
CA TYR A 134 -18.91 24.69 18.42
C TYR A 134 -18.75 23.86 17.15
N THR A 135 -18.29 24.50 16.08
CA THR A 135 -18.19 23.93 14.73
C THR A 135 -16.74 23.95 14.27
N THR A 136 -16.24 22.81 13.76
CA THR A 136 -14.92 22.68 13.15
C THR A 136 -15.05 22.14 11.73
N GLU A 137 -14.51 22.86 10.75
CA GLU A 137 -14.49 22.47 9.33
C GLU A 137 -13.09 21.98 8.95
N LEU A 138 -13.02 20.77 8.38
CA LEU A 138 -11.80 20.16 7.88
C LEU A 138 -11.83 20.02 6.35
N GLU A 139 -10.65 20.08 5.75
CA GLU A 139 -10.44 19.81 4.33
C GLU A 139 -9.28 18.83 4.14
N LEU A 140 -9.46 17.87 3.24
CA LEU A 140 -8.43 16.92 2.84
C LEU A 140 -8.26 16.93 1.32
N ASP A 141 -7.08 17.36 0.90
CA ASP A 141 -6.66 17.30 -0.49
C ASP A 141 -6.11 15.89 -0.83
N MET A 142 -6.88 15.13 -1.62
CA MET A 142 -6.49 13.78 -2.00
C MET A 142 -5.27 13.75 -2.93
N LYS A 143 -4.95 14.86 -3.61
CA LYS A 143 -3.70 14.96 -4.38
C LYS A 143 -2.51 14.92 -3.44
N ARG A 144 -2.55 15.70 -2.36
CA ARG A 144 -1.47 15.72 -1.36
C ARG A 144 -1.31 14.36 -0.67
N VAL A 145 -2.42 13.71 -0.35
CA VAL A 145 -2.43 12.35 0.20
C VAL A 145 -1.74 11.36 -0.75
N TYR A 146 -2.11 11.39 -2.03
CA TYR A 146 -1.54 10.56 -3.06
C TYR A 146 -0.03 10.81 -3.24
N ASP A 147 0.37 12.09 -3.28
CA ASP A 147 1.77 12.49 -3.41
C ASP A 147 2.62 11.96 -2.23
N LEU A 148 2.06 11.94 -1.01
CA LEU A 148 2.70 11.38 0.18
C LEU A 148 2.78 9.84 0.14
N TYR A 149 1.71 9.17 -0.31
CA TYR A 149 1.64 7.70 -0.34
C TYR A 149 2.60 7.07 -1.36
N ILE A 150 2.79 7.69 -2.52
CA ILE A 150 3.70 7.19 -3.58
C ILE A 150 5.17 7.34 -3.20
N GLY A 151 5.49 8.24 -2.26
CA GLY A 151 6.83 8.34 -1.68
C GLY A 151 7.20 7.11 -0.85
N GLU A 152 6.23 6.50 -0.17
CA GLU A 152 6.42 5.35 0.73
C GLU A 152 6.28 4.01 0.01
N VAL A 153 5.24 3.88 -0.82
CA VAL A 153 4.98 2.67 -1.60
C VAL A 153 5.42 2.99 -3.01
N LYS A 154 6.44 2.31 -3.54
CA LYS A 154 6.76 2.36 -4.98
C LYS A 154 5.82 1.39 -5.70
N PRO A 155 4.62 1.78 -6.19
CA PRO A 155 3.73 0.84 -6.85
C PRO A 155 4.35 0.37 -8.16
N ARG A 156 4.27 -0.93 -8.37
CA ARG A 156 4.94 -1.67 -9.43
C ARG A 156 3.87 -2.23 -10.38
N LYS A 157 3.63 -1.62 -11.55
CA LYS A 157 2.73 -2.16 -12.61
C LYS A 157 3.49 -2.61 -13.86
N VAL A 158 3.46 -3.91 -14.18
CA VAL A 158 4.26 -4.55 -15.24
C VAL A 158 4.01 -3.88 -16.60
N GLU A 159 4.98 -3.15 -17.13
CA GLU A 159 4.95 -2.45 -18.40
C GLU A 159 5.44 -3.34 -19.54
N ARG A 160 6.46 -4.16 -19.28
CA ARG A 160 6.98 -5.14 -20.24
C ARG A 160 7.64 -6.29 -19.52
N VAL A 161 7.45 -7.49 -20.06
CA VAL A 161 8.20 -8.69 -19.68
C VAL A 161 9.12 -9.00 -20.84
N THR A 162 10.41 -8.68 -20.70
CA THR A 162 11.42 -9.07 -21.69
C THR A 162 12.02 -10.40 -21.27
N TYR A 163 11.99 -11.37 -22.18
CA TYR A 163 12.69 -12.65 -22.04
C TYR A 163 14.03 -12.52 -22.76
N TYR A 164 15.13 -12.79 -22.06
CA TYR A 164 16.47 -12.91 -22.66
C TYR A 164 16.92 -14.37 -22.62
#